data_AF-A0A938S728-F1
#
_entry.id   AF-A0A938S728-F1
#
_cell.length_a   1.000
_cell.length_b   1.000
_cell.length_c   1.000
_cell.angle_alpha   90.00
_cell.angle_beta   90.00
_cell.angle_gamma   90.00
#
_symmetry.space_group_name_H-M   'P 1'
#
loop_
_entity.id
_entity.type
_entity.pdbx_description
1 polymer ?
#
loop_
_entity_poly.entity_id
_entity_poly.type
_entity_poly.pdbx_seq_one_letter_code
_entity_poly.pdbx_strand_id
1 'polypeptide(L)'
;DLAFPSATQNEIDEDDARQLVKNGCYCVSEGANMPSRPEAVDVFLNAKILYGPGKAANAGGVAVSGLEMNQNSGCMRRSREDVDAQLRGIMHSIHENCVKYGQENGFVNYVRGANVAGFVKVADAMVHQGYV
;
A
#
# COMPACT_ATOMS: atom_id res chain seq x y z
N ASP A 1 8.81 5.69 17.10
CA ASP A 1 7.41 5.26 16.91
C ASP A 1 7.09 4.81 15.49
N LEU A 2 7.07 5.73 14.51
CA LEU A 2 6.70 5.44 13.11
C LEU A 2 7.85 5.77 12.16
N ALA A 3 7.97 5.03 11.05
CA ALA A 3 8.92 5.35 9.96
C ALA A 3 8.22 5.36 8.59
N PHE A 4 8.62 6.31 7.72
CA PHE A 4 8.01 6.51 6.40
C PHE A 4 9.08 6.60 5.28
N PRO A 5 9.69 5.48 4.86
CA PRO A 5 10.69 5.46 3.80
C PRO A 5 10.09 6.00 2.49
N SER A 6 10.58 7.15 2.03
CA SER A 6 9.97 7.94 0.96
C SER A 6 10.98 8.58 0.00
N ALA A 7 12.24 8.15 0.01
CA ALA A 7 13.27 8.75 -0.83
C ALA A 7 13.50 7.96 -2.13
N THR A 8 13.94 6.71 -2.02
CA THR A 8 14.32 5.89 -3.18
C THR A 8 14.17 4.40 -2.90
N GLN A 9 14.31 3.60 -3.95
CA GLN A 9 14.30 2.14 -3.86
C GLN A 9 15.49 1.64 -3.01
N ASN A 10 15.27 0.62 -2.18
CA ASN A 10 16.28 -0.03 -1.34
C ASN A 10 17.02 0.93 -0.37
N GLU A 11 16.37 2.00 0.10
CA GLU A 11 16.92 2.95 1.07
C GLU A 11 17.01 2.40 2.50
N ILE A 12 16.21 1.37 2.84
CA ILE A 12 16.25 0.69 4.14
C ILE A 12 16.79 -0.73 3.93
N ASP A 13 17.92 -1.02 4.56
CA ASP A 13 18.48 -2.37 4.62
C ASP A 13 18.12 -3.12 5.91
N GLU A 14 18.67 -4.34 6.06
CA GLU A 14 18.40 -5.20 7.21
C GLU A 14 18.88 -4.59 8.54
N ASP A 15 20.04 -3.92 8.54
CA ASP A 15 20.62 -3.33 9.74
C ASP A 15 19.82 -2.11 10.18
N ASP A 16 19.37 -1.28 9.24
CA ASP A 16 18.45 -0.18 9.50
C ASP A 16 17.13 -0.69 10.09
N ALA A 17 16.55 -1.75 9.51
CA ALA A 17 15.32 -2.35 9.99
C ALA A 17 15.44 -2.87 11.44
N ARG A 18 16.56 -3.55 11.75
CA ARG A 18 16.85 -4.03 13.11
C ARG A 18 17.00 -2.86 14.09
N GLN A 19 17.65 -1.78 13.68
CA GLN A 19 17.77 -0.57 14.50
C GLN A 19 16.41 0.09 14.77
N LEU A 20 15.57 0.22 13.74
CA LEU A 20 14.22 0.78 13.89
C LEU A 20 13.40 -0.01 14.91
N VAL A 21 13.34 -1.33 14.78
CA VAL A 21 12.61 -2.20 15.72
C VAL A 21 13.19 -2.09 17.14
N LYS A 22 14.53 -2.13 17.27
CA LYS A 22 15.21 -1.99 18.57
C LYS A 22 14.90 -0.66 19.26
N ASN A 23 14.75 0.40 18.49
CA ASN A 23 14.42 1.75 18.98
C ASN A 23 12.91 1.96 19.22
N GLY A 24 12.09 0.90 19.17
CA GLY A 24 10.66 0.97 19.46
C GLY A 24 9.80 1.44 18.28
N CYS A 25 10.29 1.35 17.05
CA CYS A 25 9.43 1.52 15.88
C CYS A 25 8.41 0.39 15.83
N TYR A 26 7.11 0.73 15.85
CA TYR A 26 6.02 -0.24 15.80
C TYR A 26 5.23 -0.19 14.49
N CYS A 27 5.54 0.77 13.60
CA CYS A 27 4.91 0.86 12.30
C CYS A 27 5.83 1.50 11.24
N VAL A 28 5.90 0.87 10.09
CA VAL A 28 6.60 1.33 8.89
C VAL A 28 5.60 1.39 7.74
N SER A 29 5.57 2.49 7.00
CA SER A 29 4.72 2.63 5.81
C SER A 29 5.52 3.22 4.65
N GLU A 30 5.61 2.49 3.56
CA GLU A 30 6.43 2.88 2.41
C GLU A 30 5.76 3.96 1.56
N GLY A 31 6.40 5.13 1.46
CA GLY A 31 6.00 6.20 0.55
C GLY A 31 6.66 6.08 -0.83
N ALA A 32 7.90 5.59 -0.89
CA ALA A 32 8.61 5.32 -2.15
C ALA A 32 8.22 3.97 -2.75
N ASN A 33 8.68 3.69 -3.96
CA ASN A 33 8.48 2.38 -4.62
C ASN A 33 9.59 1.40 -4.21
N MET A 34 9.23 0.38 -3.42
CA MET A 34 10.14 -0.63 -2.87
C MET A 34 11.36 -0.06 -2.10
N PRO A 35 11.15 0.83 -1.11
CA PRO A 35 12.25 1.39 -0.32
C PRO A 35 12.90 0.39 0.64
N SER A 36 12.16 -0.59 1.17
CA SER A 36 12.75 -1.63 2.02
C SER A 36 13.24 -2.81 1.18
N ARG A 37 14.50 -3.22 1.42
CA ARG A 37 15.02 -4.47 0.86
C ARG A 37 14.24 -5.68 1.40
N PRO A 38 14.17 -6.82 0.68
CA PRO A 38 13.45 -8.01 1.14
C PRO A 38 13.83 -8.43 2.57
N GLU A 39 15.12 -8.37 2.89
CA GLU A 39 15.64 -8.75 4.21
C GLU A 39 15.15 -7.79 5.32
N ALA A 40 14.99 -6.50 5.00
CA ALA A 40 14.40 -5.51 5.91
C ALA A 40 12.91 -5.79 6.14
N VAL A 41 12.18 -6.14 5.09
CA VAL A 41 10.76 -6.53 5.18
C VAL A 41 10.59 -7.74 6.09
N ASP A 42 11.45 -8.74 5.95
CA ASP A 42 11.45 -9.93 6.79
C ASP A 42 11.68 -9.58 8.27
N VAL A 43 12.60 -8.65 8.57
CA VAL A 43 12.81 -8.16 9.95
C VAL A 43 11.52 -7.55 10.51
N PHE A 44 10.83 -6.69 9.75
CA PHE A 44 9.59 -6.05 10.21
C PHE A 44 8.46 -7.07 10.43
N LEU A 45 8.29 -8.02 9.52
CA LEU A 45 7.27 -9.06 9.62
C LEU A 45 7.55 -10.02 10.79
N ASN A 46 8.82 -10.42 10.99
CA ASN A 46 9.23 -11.28 12.10
C ASN A 46 9.06 -10.58 13.45
N ALA A 47 9.32 -9.28 13.52
CA ALA A 47 9.08 -8.45 14.70
C ALA A 47 7.58 -8.17 14.94
N LYS A 48 6.69 -8.56 14.02
CA LYS A 48 5.24 -8.30 14.06
C LYS A 48 4.88 -6.84 14.25
N ILE A 49 5.69 -5.93 13.73
CA ILE A 49 5.31 -4.52 13.65
C ILE A 49 4.34 -4.31 12.48
N LEU A 50 3.62 -3.19 12.49
CA LEU A 50 2.75 -2.83 11.38
C LEU A 50 3.62 -2.46 10.17
N TYR A 51 3.44 -3.14 9.05
CA TYR A 51 4.21 -2.86 7.84
C TYR A 51 3.26 -2.64 6.66
N GLY A 52 3.24 -1.41 6.14
CA GLY A 52 2.46 -0.97 4.98
C GLY A 52 3.30 -0.96 3.71
N PRO A 53 3.13 -1.92 2.77
CA PRO A 53 3.93 -1.99 1.55
C PRO A 53 3.56 -0.88 0.57
N GLY A 54 4.52 -0.43 -0.25
CA GLY A 54 4.36 0.68 -1.17
C GLY A 54 3.18 0.50 -2.12
N LYS A 55 3.00 -0.72 -2.65
CA LYS A 55 1.88 -1.10 -3.54
C LYS A 55 0.48 -0.77 -2.99
N ALA A 56 0.34 -0.59 -1.67
CA ALA A 56 -0.88 -0.14 -1.03
C ALA A 56 -0.72 1.29 -0.46
N ALA A 57 0.35 1.53 0.30
CA ALA A 57 0.55 2.79 1.03
C ALA A 57 0.74 4.01 0.12
N ASN A 58 1.45 3.87 -1.01
CA ASN A 58 1.74 4.97 -1.93
C ASN A 58 0.76 5.05 -3.12
N ALA A 59 -0.24 4.16 -3.17
CA ALA A 59 -1.20 4.07 -4.28
C ALA A 59 -2.06 5.33 -4.47
N GLY A 60 -2.07 6.23 -3.48
CA GLY A 60 -2.78 7.51 -3.55
C GLY A 60 -2.39 8.37 -4.76
N GLY A 61 -1.11 8.35 -5.18
CA GLY A 61 -0.68 9.09 -6.37
C GLY A 61 -1.38 8.62 -7.63
N VAL A 62 -1.39 7.31 -7.88
CA VAL A 62 -2.08 6.68 -9.02
C VAL A 62 -3.59 6.86 -8.92
N ALA A 63 -4.16 6.79 -7.72
CA ALA A 63 -5.58 7.03 -7.49
C ALA A 63 -6.00 8.44 -7.92
N VAL A 64 -5.23 9.46 -7.53
CA VAL A 64 -5.49 10.85 -7.94
C VAL A 64 -5.33 11.04 -9.44
N SER A 65 -4.37 10.37 -10.10
CA SER A 65 -4.30 10.36 -11.57
C SER A 65 -5.57 9.77 -12.21
N GLY A 66 -6.15 8.72 -11.62
CA GLY A 66 -7.45 8.19 -12.06
C GLY A 66 -8.60 9.19 -11.89
N LEU A 67 -8.61 9.94 -10.79
CA LEU A 67 -9.58 11.02 -10.56
C LEU A 67 -9.40 12.17 -11.56
N GLU A 68 -8.15 12.49 -11.94
CA GLU A 68 -7.84 13.47 -12.98
C GLU A 68 -8.40 13.01 -14.34
N MET A 69 -8.20 11.76 -14.72
CA MET A 69 -8.77 11.19 -15.96
C MET A 69 -10.31 11.26 -15.98
N ASN A 70 -10.97 11.03 -14.84
CA ASN A 70 -12.42 11.17 -14.70
C ASN A 70 -12.88 12.62 -14.90
N GLN A 71 -12.19 13.59 -14.27
CA GLN A 71 -12.46 15.01 -14.42
C GLN A 71 -12.30 15.48 -15.87
N ASN A 72 -11.22 15.04 -16.53
CA ASN A 72 -10.94 15.37 -17.93
C ASN A 72 -12.00 14.81 -18.87
N SER A 73 -12.42 13.56 -18.68
CA SER A 73 -13.44 12.91 -19.50
C SER A 73 -14.84 13.52 -19.30
N GLY A 74 -15.13 14.03 -18.09
CA GLY A 74 -16.39 14.66 -17.75
C GLY A 74 -16.43 16.18 -17.97
N CYS A 75 -15.34 16.81 -18.41
CA CYS A 75 -15.19 18.27 -18.54
C CYS A 75 -15.59 19.05 -17.27
N MET A 76 -15.42 18.46 -16.09
CA MET A 76 -15.81 19.04 -14.81
C MET A 76 -14.65 18.99 -13.81
N ARG A 77 -14.30 20.15 -13.26
CA ARG A 77 -13.32 20.25 -12.16
C ARG A 77 -14.03 20.04 -10.83
N ARG A 78 -13.41 19.26 -9.95
CA ARG A 78 -13.89 19.09 -8.58
C ARG A 78 -13.13 20.00 -7.62
N SER A 79 -13.76 20.30 -6.49
CA SER A 79 -13.08 21.01 -5.41
C SER A 79 -11.95 20.17 -4.83
N ARG A 80 -11.01 20.81 -4.13
CA ARG A 80 -9.94 20.10 -3.43
C ARG A 80 -10.53 19.13 -2.39
N GLU A 81 -11.57 19.58 -1.71
CA GLU A 81 -12.28 18.85 -0.66
C GLU A 81 -12.94 17.58 -1.23
N ASP A 82 -13.54 17.66 -2.41
CA ASP A 82 -14.14 16.50 -3.08
C ASP A 82 -13.11 15.48 -3.55
N VAL A 83 -11.95 15.95 -4.03
CA VAL A 83 -10.85 15.07 -4.45
C VAL A 83 -10.25 14.36 -3.23
N ASP A 84 -10.02 15.10 -2.15
CA ASP A 84 -9.48 14.56 -0.90
C ASP A 84 -10.45 13.56 -0.23
N ALA A 85 -11.76 13.84 -0.24
CA ALA A 85 -12.77 12.90 0.26
C ALA A 85 -12.78 11.59 -0.54
N GLN A 86 -12.68 11.67 -1.87
CA GLN A 86 -12.59 10.49 -2.73
C GLN A 86 -11.28 9.73 -2.52
N LEU A 87 -10.14 10.43 -2.42
CA LEU A 87 -8.85 9.81 -2.13
C LEU A 87 -8.88 9.06 -0.79
N ARG A 88 -9.44 9.67 0.26
CA ARG A 88 -9.64 9.00 1.55
C ARG A 88 -10.47 7.73 1.41
N GLY A 89 -11.59 7.79 0.69
CA GLY A 89 -12.42 6.60 0.41
C GLY A 89 -11.65 5.50 -0.33
N ILE A 90 -10.83 5.85 -1.32
CA ILE A 90 -10.00 4.90 -2.05
C ILE A 90 -8.96 4.26 -1.12
N MET A 91 -8.24 5.04 -0.32
CA MET A 91 -7.24 4.52 0.61
C MET A 91 -7.87 3.62 1.69
N HIS A 92 -9.06 3.97 2.19
CA HIS A 92 -9.83 3.10 3.08
C HIS A 92 -10.18 1.77 2.42
N SER A 93 -10.66 1.79 1.17
CA SER A 93 -10.97 0.56 0.43
C SER A 93 -9.72 -0.30 0.18
N ILE A 94 -8.56 0.31 -0.12
CA ILE A 94 -7.29 -0.41 -0.25
C ILE A 94 -6.91 -1.09 1.07
N HIS A 95 -7.03 -0.36 2.19
CA HIS A 95 -6.77 -0.89 3.52
C HIS A 95 -7.70 -2.06 3.86
N GLU A 96 -9.01 -1.92 3.68
CA GLU A 96 -10.01 -2.97 3.93
C GLU A 96 -9.71 -4.24 3.13
N ASN A 97 -9.32 -4.10 1.86
CA ASN A 97 -8.92 -5.24 1.05
C ASN A 97 -7.65 -5.90 1.57
N CYS A 98 -6.64 -5.13 1.98
CA CYS A 98 -5.42 -5.68 2.57
C CYS A 98 -5.73 -6.45 3.87
N VAL A 99 -6.61 -5.92 4.71
CA VAL A 99 -7.08 -6.61 5.93
C VAL A 99 -7.81 -7.90 5.57
N LYS A 100 -8.77 -7.84 4.65
CA LYS A 100 -9.57 -9.00 4.22
C LYS A 100 -8.71 -10.17 3.73
N TYR A 101 -7.67 -9.90 2.93
CA TYR A 101 -6.84 -10.96 2.32
C TYR A 101 -5.53 -11.25 3.09
N GLY A 102 -5.15 -10.39 4.03
CA GLY A 102 -3.89 -10.48 4.77
C GLY A 102 -4.03 -10.87 6.24
N GLN A 103 -5.25 -10.92 6.78
CA GLN A 103 -5.49 -11.24 8.19
C GLN A 103 -5.31 -12.73 8.48
N GLU A 104 -4.41 -13.05 9.41
CA GLU A 104 -4.20 -14.39 9.96
C GLU A 104 -3.82 -14.32 11.43
N ASN A 105 -4.45 -15.14 12.28
CA ASN A 105 -4.11 -15.29 13.70
C ASN A 105 -4.01 -13.96 14.48
N GLY A 106 -4.89 -13.00 14.18
CA GLY A 106 -4.92 -11.69 14.84
C GLY A 106 -3.86 -10.69 14.36
N PHE A 107 -3.07 -11.03 13.35
CA PHE A 107 -2.11 -10.15 12.69
C PHE A 107 -2.52 -9.93 11.23
N VAL A 108 -2.24 -8.76 10.67
CA VAL A 108 -2.51 -8.46 9.25
C VAL A 108 -1.19 -8.34 8.51
N ASN A 109 -0.91 -9.30 7.63
CA ASN A 109 0.19 -9.21 6.69
C ASN A 109 -0.25 -8.44 5.44
N TYR A 110 0.02 -7.13 5.41
CA TYR A 110 -0.37 -6.27 4.29
C TYR A 110 0.39 -6.58 2.99
N VAL A 111 1.60 -7.16 3.05
CA VAL A 111 2.33 -7.60 1.83
C VAL A 111 1.53 -8.66 1.09
N ARG A 112 1.08 -9.68 1.83
CA ARG A 112 0.19 -10.71 1.30
C ARG A 112 -1.16 -10.13 0.91
N GLY A 113 -1.78 -9.36 1.80
CA GLY A 113 -3.10 -8.79 1.59
C GLY A 113 -3.19 -7.96 0.31
N ALA A 114 -2.24 -7.06 0.09
CA ALA A 114 -2.20 -6.21 -1.09
C ALA A 114 -1.93 -7.01 -2.38
N ASN A 115 -1.04 -8.01 -2.33
CA ASN A 115 -0.77 -8.88 -3.48
C ASN A 115 -1.99 -9.68 -3.90
N VAL A 116 -2.64 -10.35 -2.94
CA VAL A 116 -3.81 -11.19 -3.21
C VAL A 116 -4.99 -10.33 -3.66
N ALA A 117 -5.24 -9.20 -3.00
CA ALA A 117 -6.31 -8.27 -3.38
C ALA A 117 -6.17 -7.78 -4.83
N GLY A 118 -4.96 -7.33 -5.19
CA GLY A 118 -4.67 -6.86 -6.54
C GLY A 118 -4.80 -7.99 -7.58
N PHE A 119 -4.26 -9.16 -7.25
CA PHE A 119 -4.32 -10.33 -8.13
C PHE A 119 -5.76 -10.79 -8.40
N VAL A 120 -6.58 -10.98 -7.35
CA VAL A 120 -7.97 -11.44 -7.49
C VAL A 120 -8.76 -10.50 -8.40
N LYS A 121 -8.63 -9.19 -8.21
CA LYS A 121 -9.34 -8.21 -9.04
C LYS A 121 -8.99 -8.31 -10.52
N VAL A 122 -7.71 -8.49 -10.85
CA VAL A 122 -7.24 -8.63 -12.24
C VAL A 122 -7.63 -9.99 -12.81
N ALA A 123 -7.44 -11.06 -12.04
CA ALA A 123 -7.79 -12.43 -12.45
C ALA A 123 -9.30 -12.56 -12.76
N ASP A 124 -10.17 -12.02 -11.90
CA ASP A 124 -11.62 -12.01 -12.13
C ASP A 124 -11.97 -11.25 -13.40
N ALA A 125 -11.34 -10.09 -13.64
CA ALA A 125 -11.56 -9.32 -14.87
C ALA A 125 -11.11 -10.09 -16.12
N MET A 126 -9.97 -10.80 -16.07
CA MET A 126 -9.50 -11.65 -17.16
C MET A 126 -10.45 -12.81 -17.44
N VAL A 127 -10.94 -13.48 -16.38
CA VAL A 127 -11.92 -14.56 -16.52
C VAL A 127 -13.22 -14.07 -17.15
N HIS A 128 -13.71 -12.89 -16.75
CA HIS A 128 -14.93 -12.30 -17.31
C HIS A 128 -14.77 -11.85 -18.78
N GLN A 129 -13.57 -11.45 -19.19
CA GLN A 129 -13.29 -11.08 -20.59
C GLN A 129 -13.16 -12.31 -21.50
N GLY A 130 -13.02 -13.51 -20.94
CA GLY A 130 -12.85 -14.75 -21.69
C GLY A 130 -11.47 -14.85 -22.33
N TYR A 131 -11.36 -15.63 -23.41
CA TYR A 131 -10.13 -15.72 -24.20
C TYR A 131 -10.09 -14.56 -25.20
N VAL A 132 -9.15 -13.64 -24.99
CA VAL A 132 -8.88 -12.46 -25.84
C VAL A 132 -7.47 -12.50 -26.40
#